data_AF-A0A1V6HSU7-F1
#
_entry.id   AF-A0A1V6HSU7-F1
#
_cell.length_a   1.000
_cell.length_b   1.000
_cell.length_c   1.000
_cell.angle_alpha   90.00
_cell.angle_beta   90.00
_cell.angle_gamma   90.00
#
_symmetry.space_group_name_H-M   'P 1'
#
loop_
_entity.id
_entity.type
_entity.pdbx_description
1 polymer ?
#
loop_
_entity_poly.entity_id
_entity_poly.type
_entity_poly.pdbx_seq_one_letter_code
_entity_poly.pdbx_strand_id
1 'polypeptide(L)'
;MDDWRNLPTAGLSVVIDQVMYDNLLQLLERPGHIVLELPQPYGLAKTDAFYQAIAKATGRSLEEGLAQLDARQAAVEALARAKSKFTGKRLAYGIGSHHNFRPDDLASEGLGALPLMLEMGFEVEIVIQERDRPDVHDRIKRNLAALNIDLPYRLFYEPAVLAPVLLEGKFDVGYLSDFLMGQATSVHLPTVPLGRLLPGYRGIPRAVSKFENIAGSIFEGRYKKYL
;
A
#
# COMPACT_ATOMS: atom_id res chain seq x y z
N MET A 1 8.66 -26.99 9.94
CA MET A 1 7.75 -27.82 10.78
C MET A 1 7.89 -27.44 12.24
N ASP A 2 9.11 -27.24 12.75
CA ASP A 2 9.34 -26.90 14.16
C ASP A 2 8.78 -25.52 14.55
N ASP A 3 8.83 -24.52 13.67
CA ASP A 3 8.25 -23.19 13.96
C ASP A 3 6.75 -23.25 14.27
N TRP A 4 5.99 -24.10 13.57
CA TRP A 4 4.55 -24.31 13.83
C TRP A 4 4.29 -24.97 15.17
N ARG A 5 5.17 -25.88 15.60
CA ARG A 5 5.09 -26.53 16.92
C ARG A 5 5.46 -25.58 18.05
N ASN A 6 6.33 -24.61 17.75
CA ASN A 6 6.80 -23.61 18.71
C ASN A 6 5.89 -22.37 18.76
N LEU A 7 4.97 -22.21 17.81
CA LEU A 7 4.05 -21.06 17.75
C LEU A 7 3.27 -20.85 19.06
N PRO A 8 2.73 -21.91 19.71
CA PRO A 8 2.11 -21.78 21.03
C PRO A 8 3.07 -21.39 22.14
N THR A 9 4.40 -21.34 21.93
CA THR A 9 5.36 -20.90 22.95
C THR A 9 5.68 -19.41 22.84
N ALA A 10 5.27 -18.73 21.77
CA ALA A 10 5.45 -17.28 21.60
C ALA A 10 4.69 -16.48 22.69
N GLY A 11 5.29 -15.38 23.16
CA GLY A 11 4.65 -14.45 24.10
C GLY A 11 3.79 -13.37 23.43
N LEU A 12 3.97 -13.16 22.12
CA LEU A 12 3.28 -12.13 21.34
C LEU A 12 2.95 -12.67 19.95
N SER A 13 1.71 -12.51 19.52
CA SER A 13 1.27 -12.69 18.14
C SER A 13 0.86 -11.35 17.55
N VAL A 14 1.37 -11.05 16.36
CA VAL A 14 0.93 -9.88 15.59
C VAL A 14 0.15 -10.37 14.38
N VAL A 15 -1.09 -9.92 14.26
CA VAL A 15 -2.00 -10.24 13.15
C VAL A 15 -2.46 -8.96 12.48
N ILE A 16 -2.91 -9.09 11.24
CA ILE A 16 -3.41 -7.98 10.43
C ILE A 16 -4.91 -7.74 10.60
N ASP A 17 -5.64 -8.77 11.02
CA ASP A 17 -7.09 -8.80 11.23
C ASP A 17 -7.39 -9.98 12.15
N GLN A 18 -7.93 -9.75 13.35
CA GLN A 18 -8.19 -10.85 14.29
C GLN A 18 -9.32 -11.77 13.82
N VAL A 19 -10.34 -11.23 13.15
CA VAL A 19 -11.51 -11.98 12.69
C VAL A 19 -11.09 -13.05 11.67
N MET A 20 -10.18 -12.71 10.77
CA MET A 20 -9.64 -13.66 9.79
C MET A 20 -8.85 -14.82 10.41
N TYR A 21 -8.27 -14.61 11.59
CA TYR A 21 -7.42 -15.60 12.27
C TYR A 21 -8.01 -16.15 13.57
N ASP A 22 -9.31 -15.97 13.83
CA ASP A 22 -9.97 -16.31 15.10
C ASP A 22 -9.64 -17.73 15.58
N ASN A 23 -9.85 -18.76 14.73
CA ASN A 23 -9.53 -20.15 15.07
C ASN A 23 -8.05 -20.36 15.46
N LEU A 24 -7.12 -19.65 14.80
CA LEU A 24 -5.71 -19.73 15.14
C LEU A 24 -5.43 -19.00 16.47
N LEU A 25 -6.05 -17.85 16.69
CA LEU A 25 -5.87 -17.06 17.91
C LEU A 25 -6.42 -17.78 19.14
N GLN A 26 -7.56 -18.46 19.03
CA GLN A 26 -8.11 -19.31 20.08
C GLN A 26 -7.15 -20.44 20.49
N LEU A 27 -6.39 -21.01 19.55
CA LEU A 27 -5.37 -22.03 19.84
C LEU A 27 -4.14 -21.47 20.56
N LEU A 28 -3.92 -20.16 20.49
CA LEU A 28 -2.78 -19.47 21.11
C LEU A 28 -3.16 -18.80 22.43
N GLU A 29 -4.45 -18.67 22.72
CA GLU A 29 -4.98 -18.04 23.91
C GLU A 29 -4.52 -18.76 25.17
N ARG A 30 -3.76 -18.05 26.01
CA ARG A 30 -3.26 -18.52 27.30
C ARG A 30 -2.80 -17.35 28.17
N PRO A 31 -2.68 -17.52 29.50
CA PRO A 31 -2.18 -16.47 30.37
C PRO A 31 -0.80 -15.94 29.92
N GLY A 32 -0.70 -14.62 29.76
CA GLY A 32 0.55 -13.94 29.38
C GLY A 32 0.84 -13.91 27.87
N HIS A 33 -0.01 -14.48 27.02
CA HIS A 33 0.07 -14.27 25.58
C HIS A 33 -0.61 -12.95 25.19
N ILE A 34 0.06 -12.18 24.34
CA ILE A 34 -0.45 -10.90 23.83
C ILE A 34 -0.80 -11.08 22.35
N VAL A 35 -1.98 -10.62 21.95
CA VAL A 35 -2.37 -10.50 20.55
C VAL A 35 -2.46 -9.03 20.20
N LEU A 36 -1.74 -8.62 19.15
CA LEU A 36 -1.84 -7.29 18.57
C LEU A 36 -2.41 -7.38 17.16
N GLU A 37 -3.44 -6.60 16.89
CA GLU A 37 -3.87 -6.32 15.52
C GLU A 37 -3.16 -5.06 15.03
N LEU A 38 -2.34 -5.20 13.99
CA LEU A 38 -1.59 -4.09 13.40
C LEU A 38 -1.71 -4.11 11.87
N PRO A 39 -1.93 -2.96 11.23
CA PRO A 39 -1.98 -2.88 9.78
C PRO A 39 -0.60 -3.20 9.16
N GLN A 40 -0.60 -3.55 7.88
CA GLN A 40 0.64 -3.76 7.15
C GLN A 40 1.53 -2.51 7.17
N PRO A 41 2.84 -2.64 7.44
CA PRO A 41 3.73 -1.50 7.59
C PRO A 41 4.22 -0.99 6.22
N TYR A 42 3.32 -0.44 5.41
CA TYR A 42 3.68 0.29 4.19
C TYR A 42 3.84 1.77 4.47
N GLY A 43 5.00 2.32 4.13
CA GLY A 43 5.37 3.69 4.46
C GLY A 43 6.12 3.78 5.78
N LEU A 44 6.88 4.86 5.93
CA LEU A 44 7.73 5.12 7.09
C LEU A 44 6.89 5.26 8.35
N ALA A 45 5.81 6.05 8.32
CA ALA A 45 5.00 6.30 9.50
C ALA A 45 4.30 5.03 10.01
N LYS A 46 3.74 4.23 9.09
CA LYS A 46 3.12 2.94 9.44
C LYS A 46 4.16 1.92 9.92
N THR A 47 5.36 1.93 9.35
CA THR A 47 6.46 1.07 9.82
C THR A 47 6.93 1.47 11.22
N ASP A 48 7.12 2.76 11.48
CA ASP A 48 7.47 3.27 12.81
C ASP A 48 6.40 2.87 13.84
N ALA A 49 5.12 3.10 13.53
CA ALA A 49 4.01 2.74 14.40
C ALA A 49 3.93 1.23 14.68
N PHE A 50 4.17 0.40 13.67
CA PHE A 50 4.18 -1.06 13.80
C PHE A 50 5.23 -1.53 14.80
N TYR A 51 6.47 -1.08 14.68
CA TYR A 51 7.53 -1.47 15.60
C TYR A 51 7.35 -0.86 17.00
N GLN A 52 6.87 0.38 17.10
CA GLN A 52 6.56 1.01 18.38
C GLN A 52 5.46 0.26 19.14
N ALA A 53 4.43 -0.26 18.46
CA ALA A 53 3.39 -1.05 19.09
C ALA A 53 3.93 -2.38 19.66
N ILE A 54 4.81 -3.06 18.92
CA ILE A 54 5.51 -4.27 19.39
C ILE A 54 6.40 -3.95 20.60
N ALA A 55 7.15 -2.84 20.55
CA ALA A 55 8.00 -2.41 21.65
C ALA A 55 7.19 -2.19 22.93
N LYS A 56 6.09 -1.44 22.82
CA LYS A 56 5.17 -1.16 23.92
C LYS A 56 4.60 -2.44 24.51
N ALA A 57 4.14 -3.37 23.67
CA ALA A 57 3.59 -4.65 24.14
C ALA A 57 4.61 -5.56 24.81
N THR A 58 5.89 -5.43 24.44
CA THR A 58 6.99 -6.22 25.03
C THR A 58 7.71 -5.51 26.17
N GLY A 59 7.25 -4.31 26.57
CA GLY A 59 7.89 -3.51 27.62
C GLY A 59 9.29 -3.02 27.25
N ARG A 60 9.59 -2.90 25.96
CA ARG A 60 10.89 -2.45 25.44
C ARG A 60 10.79 -1.03 24.89
N SER A 61 11.89 -0.28 24.95
CA SER A 61 12.05 0.95 24.18
C SER A 61 12.78 0.67 22.87
N LEU A 62 12.38 1.36 21.81
CA LEU A 62 13.01 1.31 20.50
C LEU A 62 13.59 2.66 20.05
N GLU A 63 13.51 3.70 20.87
CA GLU A 63 13.87 5.07 20.46
C GLU A 63 15.31 5.16 19.93
N GLU A 64 16.28 4.67 20.69
CA GLU A 64 17.69 4.67 20.28
C GLU A 64 17.95 3.69 19.12
N GLY A 65 17.33 2.51 19.17
CA GLY A 65 17.51 1.46 18.17
C GLY A 65 16.99 1.85 16.78
N LEU A 66 15.86 2.55 16.70
CA LEU A 66 15.31 3.05 15.44
C LEU A 66 16.09 4.25 14.91
N ALA A 67 16.57 5.13 15.79
CA ALA A 67 17.36 6.29 15.38
C ALA A 67 18.69 5.89 14.70
N GLN A 68 19.29 4.78 15.14
CA GLN A 68 20.55 4.26 14.61
C GLN A 68 20.37 3.19 13.52
N LEU A 69 19.14 2.85 13.16
CA LEU A 69 18.88 1.79 12.19
C LEU A 69 19.11 2.28 10.76
N ASP A 70 20.18 1.82 10.12
CA ASP A 70 20.53 2.15 8.73
C ASP A 70 19.35 1.97 7.76
N ALA A 71 18.55 0.92 7.95
CA ALA A 71 17.39 0.65 7.10
C ALA A 71 16.34 1.77 7.21
N ARG A 72 16.12 2.34 8.41
CA ARG A 72 15.19 3.44 8.62
C ARG A 72 15.74 4.73 8.02
N GLN A 73 17.04 4.99 8.21
CA GLN A 73 17.70 6.16 7.60
C GLN A 73 17.62 6.12 6.07
N ALA A 74 17.90 4.96 5.46
CA ALA A 74 17.78 4.76 4.03
C ALA A 74 16.32 4.96 3.53
N ALA A 75 15.33 4.60 4.33
CA ALA A 75 13.92 4.84 4.02
C ALA A 75 13.56 6.33 4.05
N VAL A 76 14.04 7.07 5.06
CA VAL A 76 13.86 8.53 5.16
C VAL A 76 14.45 9.23 3.93
N GLU A 77 15.69 8.89 3.59
CA GLU A 77 16.38 9.46 2.42
C GLU A 77 15.66 9.09 1.11
N ALA A 78 15.17 7.85 0.98
CA ALA A 78 14.43 7.43 -0.19
C ALA A 78 13.12 8.21 -0.35
N LEU A 79 12.38 8.44 0.72
CA LEU A 79 11.16 9.25 0.68
C LEU A 79 11.44 10.71 0.36
N ALA A 80 12.52 11.28 0.90
CA ALA A 80 12.93 12.64 0.55
C ALA A 80 13.23 12.77 -0.95
N ARG A 81 13.95 11.80 -1.53
CA ARG A 81 14.18 11.73 -2.99
C ARG A 81 12.87 11.55 -3.76
N ALA A 82 12.01 10.63 -3.32
CA ALA A 82 10.72 10.37 -3.96
C ALA A 82 9.87 11.64 -4.02
N LYS A 83 9.71 12.35 -2.89
CA LYS A 83 8.97 13.62 -2.82
C LYS A 83 9.50 14.64 -3.83
N SER A 84 10.81 14.80 -3.94
CA SER A 84 11.40 15.74 -4.90
C SER A 84 11.07 15.42 -6.36
N LYS A 85 10.82 14.15 -6.70
CA LYS A 85 10.56 13.70 -8.08
C LYS A 85 9.07 13.54 -8.39
N PHE A 86 8.29 13.12 -7.41
CA PHE A 86 6.90 12.69 -7.60
C PHE A 86 5.87 13.72 -7.17
N THR A 87 6.28 14.80 -6.48
CA THR A 87 5.37 15.92 -6.19
C THR A 87 4.74 16.45 -7.47
N GLY A 88 3.41 16.59 -7.47
CA GLY A 88 2.63 17.03 -8.62
C GLY A 88 2.44 15.97 -9.70
N LYS A 89 2.85 14.72 -9.46
CA LYS A 89 2.59 13.58 -10.36
C LYS A 89 1.32 12.87 -9.94
N ARG A 90 0.45 12.57 -10.90
CA ARG A 90 -0.82 11.89 -10.62
C ARG A 90 -0.67 10.38 -10.71
N LEU A 91 -1.09 9.69 -9.65
CA LEU A 91 -1.05 8.23 -9.56
C LEU A 91 -2.47 7.65 -9.59
N ALA A 92 -2.72 6.73 -10.53
CA ALA A 92 -3.92 5.91 -10.53
C ALA A 92 -3.73 4.73 -9.57
N TYR A 93 -4.48 4.69 -8.47
CA TYR A 93 -4.42 3.60 -7.48
C TYR A 93 -5.60 2.64 -7.70
N GLY A 94 -5.34 1.47 -8.28
CA GLY A 94 -6.38 0.51 -8.66
C GLY A 94 -6.84 -0.38 -7.51
N ILE A 95 -8.15 -0.41 -7.22
CA ILE A 95 -8.78 -1.36 -6.27
C ILE A 95 -10.03 -2.04 -6.88
N GLY A 96 -10.66 -2.96 -6.12
CA GLY A 96 -11.89 -3.67 -6.53
C GLY A 96 -11.71 -4.70 -7.66
N SER A 97 -10.46 -4.83 -8.10
CA SER A 97 -10.04 -5.51 -9.32
C SER A 97 -9.42 -6.87 -8.98
N HIS A 98 -9.08 -7.11 -7.72
CA HIS A 98 -8.27 -8.27 -7.33
C HIS A 98 -9.10 -9.56 -7.25
N HIS A 99 -8.68 -10.55 -8.05
CA HIS A 99 -8.97 -11.97 -7.80
C HIS A 99 -7.97 -12.60 -6.81
N ASN A 100 -7.12 -11.80 -6.16
CA ASN A 100 -6.16 -12.27 -5.17
C ASN A 100 -6.84 -12.30 -3.79
N PHE A 101 -7.19 -13.50 -3.34
CA PHE A 101 -7.74 -13.79 -2.01
C PHE A 101 -6.67 -13.77 -0.91
N ARG A 102 -5.70 -12.85 -0.96
CA ARG A 102 -4.71 -12.75 0.10
C ARG A 102 -5.39 -12.07 1.32
N PRO A 103 -5.35 -12.68 2.51
CA PRO A 103 -6.04 -12.15 3.70
C PRO A 103 -5.71 -10.69 4.01
N ASP A 104 -4.48 -10.27 3.74
CA ASP A 104 -4.00 -8.91 3.93
C ASP A 104 -4.57 -7.88 2.97
N ASP A 105 -4.73 -8.24 1.70
CA ASP A 105 -5.36 -7.38 0.72
C ASP A 105 -6.87 -7.25 1.01
N LEU A 106 -7.50 -8.31 1.54
CA LEU A 106 -8.90 -8.30 1.95
C LEU A 106 -9.13 -7.44 3.19
N ALA A 107 -8.29 -7.54 4.21
CA ALA A 107 -8.40 -6.76 5.46
C ALA A 107 -8.26 -5.25 5.23
N SER A 108 -7.57 -4.84 4.17
CA SER A 108 -7.36 -3.42 3.83
C SER A 108 -8.14 -2.95 2.60
N GLU A 109 -9.03 -3.77 2.04
CA GLU A 109 -9.73 -3.52 0.76
C GLU A 109 -8.78 -3.13 -0.39
N GLY A 110 -7.54 -3.63 -0.38
CA GLY A 110 -6.48 -3.30 -1.34
C GLY A 110 -5.79 -1.95 -1.12
N LEU A 111 -6.12 -1.23 -0.05
CA LEU A 111 -5.60 0.12 0.26
C LEU A 111 -4.37 0.10 1.18
N GLY A 112 -3.84 -1.08 1.54
CA GLY A 112 -2.72 -1.21 2.47
C GLY A 112 -1.47 -0.41 2.08
N ALA A 113 -1.17 -0.29 0.78
CA ALA A 113 0.00 0.45 0.29
C ALA A 113 -0.24 1.94 0.06
N LEU A 114 -1.48 2.43 0.20
CA LEU A 114 -1.84 3.84 -0.04
C LEU A 114 -1.00 4.83 0.78
N PRO A 115 -0.72 4.62 2.09
CA PRO A 115 0.10 5.55 2.87
C PRO A 115 1.49 5.78 2.27
N LEU A 116 2.11 4.74 1.72
CA LEU A 116 3.40 4.86 1.05
C LEU A 116 3.31 5.73 -0.21
N MET A 117 2.23 5.62 -0.99
CA MET A 117 2.05 6.45 -2.20
C MET A 117 1.95 7.94 -1.84
N LEU A 118 1.20 8.24 -0.78
CA LEU A 118 1.06 9.60 -0.25
C LEU A 118 2.39 10.12 0.32
N GLU A 119 3.11 9.30 1.07
CA GLU A 119 4.43 9.65 1.62
C GLU A 119 5.47 9.89 0.52
N MET A 120 5.39 9.18 -0.62
CA MET A 120 6.23 9.40 -1.78
C MET A 120 5.93 10.73 -2.50
N GLY A 121 4.81 11.39 -2.20
CA GLY A 121 4.44 12.70 -2.75
C GLY A 121 3.53 12.66 -3.98
N PHE A 122 2.95 11.52 -4.32
CA PHE A 122 1.99 11.42 -5.43
C PHE A 122 0.67 12.11 -5.10
N GLU A 123 0.05 12.71 -6.12
CA GLU A 123 -1.36 13.06 -6.12
C GLU A 123 -2.19 11.82 -6.50
N VAL A 124 -2.77 11.16 -5.50
CA VAL A 124 -3.44 9.87 -5.70
C VAL A 124 -4.91 10.06 -6.03
N GLU A 125 -5.38 9.36 -7.06
CA GLU A 125 -6.80 9.16 -7.35
C GLU A 125 -7.07 7.66 -7.42
N ILE A 126 -8.11 7.22 -6.72
CA ILE A 126 -8.46 5.80 -6.62
C ILE A 126 -9.28 5.40 -7.85
N VAL A 127 -8.90 4.33 -8.53
CA VAL A 127 -9.60 3.81 -9.70
C VAL A 127 -10.24 2.47 -9.33
N ILE A 128 -11.57 2.42 -9.32
CA ILE A 128 -12.34 1.33 -8.70
C ILE A 128 -13.14 0.61 -9.79
N GLN A 129 -12.98 -0.71 -9.88
CA GLN A 129 -13.80 -1.52 -10.77
C GLN A 129 -15.19 -1.76 -10.15
N GLU A 130 -16.15 -0.90 -10.48
CA GLU A 130 -17.52 -0.98 -9.97
C GLU A 130 -18.52 -0.33 -10.92
N ARG A 131 -19.81 -0.63 -10.73
CA ARG A 131 -20.89 0.02 -11.52
C ARG A 131 -21.08 1.47 -11.07
N ASP A 132 -21.25 2.37 -12.03
CA ASP A 132 -21.60 3.77 -11.78
C ASP A 132 -23.09 3.91 -11.42
N ARG A 133 -23.38 3.90 -10.12
CA ARG A 133 -24.73 4.08 -9.56
C ARG A 133 -24.69 4.89 -8.26
N PRO A 134 -25.72 5.71 -7.96
CA PRO A 134 -25.72 6.55 -6.75
C PRO A 134 -25.48 5.78 -5.44
N ASP A 135 -26.10 4.61 -5.28
CA ASP A 135 -25.95 3.75 -4.09
C ASP A 135 -24.53 3.21 -3.93
N VAL A 136 -23.85 2.93 -5.04
CA VAL A 136 -22.43 2.50 -5.05
C VAL A 136 -21.52 3.64 -4.61
N HIS A 137 -21.76 4.87 -5.08
CA HIS A 137 -21.01 6.04 -4.65
C HIS A 137 -21.16 6.29 -3.14
N ASP A 138 -22.39 6.19 -2.60
CA ASP A 138 -22.63 6.37 -1.17
C ASP A 138 -21.94 5.30 -0.32
N ARG A 139 -21.89 4.05 -0.81
CA ARG A 139 -21.13 2.97 -0.16
C ARG A 139 -19.62 3.24 -0.18
N ILE A 140 -19.06 3.61 -1.33
CA ILE A 140 -17.62 3.89 -1.46
C ILE A 140 -17.21 5.05 -0.57
N LYS A 141 -17.96 6.16 -0.57
CA LYS A 141 -17.68 7.30 0.31
C LYS A 141 -17.69 6.90 1.79
N ARG A 142 -18.66 6.08 2.22
CA ARG A 142 -18.70 5.57 3.59
C ARG A 142 -17.49 4.71 3.93
N ASN A 143 -17.10 3.80 3.05
CA ASN A 143 -15.93 2.93 3.29
C ASN A 143 -14.63 3.74 3.36
N LEU A 144 -14.42 4.66 2.41
CA LEU A 144 -13.24 5.53 2.43
C LEU A 144 -13.20 6.40 3.68
N ALA A 145 -14.34 6.97 4.10
CA ALA A 145 -14.44 7.74 5.34
C ALA A 145 -14.15 6.90 6.59
N ALA A 146 -14.62 5.65 6.64
CA ALA A 146 -14.31 4.73 7.76
C ALA A 146 -12.81 4.40 7.85
N LEU A 147 -12.10 4.46 6.72
CA LEU A 147 -10.64 4.29 6.64
C LEU A 147 -9.87 5.61 6.82
N ASN A 148 -10.54 6.73 7.10
CA ASN A 148 -9.98 8.08 7.14
C ASN A 148 -9.26 8.48 5.83
N ILE A 149 -9.81 8.05 4.70
CA ILE A 149 -9.31 8.37 3.37
C ILE A 149 -10.26 9.40 2.74
N ASP A 150 -9.71 10.60 2.48
CA ASP A 150 -10.38 11.67 1.74
C ASP A 150 -9.63 11.91 0.42
N LEU A 151 -9.80 11.01 -0.53
CA LEU A 151 -9.16 11.05 -1.84
C LEU A 151 -10.21 10.98 -2.96
N PRO A 152 -9.96 11.63 -4.10
CA PRO A 152 -10.81 11.49 -5.27
C PRO A 152 -10.80 10.04 -5.77
N TYR A 153 -11.91 9.61 -6.37
CA TYR A 153 -12.00 8.32 -7.02
C TYR A 153 -12.75 8.38 -8.34
N ARG A 154 -12.47 7.42 -9.22
CA ARG A 154 -13.17 7.17 -10.48
C ARG A 154 -13.63 5.72 -10.53
N LEU A 155 -14.82 5.52 -11.09
CA LEU A 155 -15.36 4.19 -11.33
C LEU A 155 -15.12 3.78 -12.77
N PHE A 156 -14.93 2.48 -12.98
CA PHE A 156 -14.99 1.86 -14.30
C PHE A 156 -15.72 0.53 -14.16
N TYR A 157 -16.65 0.22 -15.06
CA TYR A 157 -17.53 -0.94 -14.88
C TYR A 157 -16.95 -2.24 -15.41
N GLU A 158 -16.07 -2.18 -16.42
CA GLU A 158 -15.44 -3.33 -17.07
C GLU A 158 -13.97 -3.07 -17.35
N PRO A 159 -13.09 -4.09 -17.28
CA PRO A 159 -11.66 -3.92 -17.53
C PRO A 159 -11.36 -3.25 -18.88
N ALA A 160 -12.13 -3.57 -19.93
CA ALA A 160 -11.97 -2.98 -21.27
C ALA A 160 -12.18 -1.45 -21.32
N VAL A 161 -12.81 -0.87 -20.30
CA VAL A 161 -13.13 0.57 -20.23
C VAL A 161 -12.15 1.33 -19.34
N LEU A 162 -11.14 0.64 -18.78
CA LEU A 162 -10.13 1.31 -17.96
C LEU A 162 -9.27 2.30 -18.77
N ALA A 163 -8.90 1.96 -20.01
CA ALA A 163 -8.03 2.81 -20.84
C ALA A 163 -8.57 4.26 -21.01
N PRO A 164 -9.85 4.48 -21.40
CA PRO A 164 -10.46 5.81 -21.39
C PRO A 164 -10.35 6.54 -20.04
N VAL A 165 -10.64 5.84 -18.94
CA VAL A 165 -10.58 6.41 -17.58
C VAL A 165 -9.16 6.86 -17.23
N LEU A 166 -8.14 6.09 -17.63
CA LEU A 166 -6.74 6.44 -17.40
C LEU A 166 -6.32 7.68 -18.22
N LEU A 167 -6.79 7.81 -19.47
CA LEU A 167 -6.51 8.97 -20.31
C LEU A 167 -7.18 10.25 -19.77
N GLU A 168 -8.45 10.16 -19.39
CA GLU A 168 -9.19 11.29 -18.81
C GLU A 168 -8.60 11.76 -17.49
N GLY A 169 -8.15 10.81 -16.66
CA GLY A 169 -7.48 11.09 -15.40
C GLY A 169 -6.10 11.74 -15.55
N LYS A 170 -5.51 11.75 -16.77
CA LYS A 170 -4.18 12.32 -17.05
C LYS A 170 -3.11 11.83 -16.06
N PHE A 171 -3.13 10.54 -15.77
CA PHE A 171 -2.18 9.93 -14.84
C PHE A 171 -0.77 9.90 -15.42
N ASP A 172 0.22 10.04 -14.54
CA ASP A 172 1.63 9.88 -14.88
C ASP A 172 2.12 8.47 -14.59
N VAL A 173 1.50 7.77 -13.64
CA VAL A 173 1.85 6.39 -13.28
C VAL A 173 0.64 5.63 -12.73
N GLY A 174 0.60 4.32 -12.94
CA GLY A 174 -0.40 3.43 -12.35
C GLY A 174 0.18 2.55 -11.24
N TYR A 175 -0.61 2.31 -10.19
CA TYR A 175 -0.44 1.18 -9.29
C TYR A 175 -1.68 0.29 -9.40
N LEU A 176 -1.62 -0.70 -10.31
CA LEU A 176 -2.78 -1.44 -10.78
C LEU A 176 -2.57 -2.94 -10.65
N SER A 177 -3.65 -3.71 -10.64
CA SER A 177 -3.58 -5.18 -10.64
C SER A 177 -2.98 -5.71 -11.95
N ASP A 178 -2.31 -6.87 -11.89
CA ASP A 178 -1.66 -7.53 -13.04
C ASP A 178 -2.62 -7.67 -14.25
N PHE A 179 -3.89 -8.00 -14.02
CA PHE A 179 -4.86 -8.19 -15.12
C PHE A 179 -5.26 -6.88 -15.83
N LEU A 180 -5.05 -5.72 -15.21
CA LEU A 180 -5.33 -4.40 -15.79
C LEU A 180 -4.15 -3.83 -16.59
N MET A 181 -2.97 -4.48 -16.51
CA MET A 181 -1.75 -3.95 -17.13
C MET A 181 -1.88 -3.81 -18.65
N GLY A 182 -2.65 -4.68 -19.32
CA GLY A 182 -2.89 -4.57 -20.76
C GLY A 182 -3.59 -3.26 -21.15
N GLN A 183 -4.49 -2.77 -20.32
CA GLN A 183 -5.23 -1.52 -20.52
C GLN A 183 -4.38 -0.30 -20.19
N ALA A 184 -3.53 -0.38 -19.17
CA ALA A 184 -2.56 0.67 -18.90
C ALA A 184 -1.51 0.78 -20.03
N THR A 185 -1.09 -0.35 -20.59
CA THR A 185 -0.13 -0.40 -21.69
C THR A 185 -0.68 0.23 -22.96
N SER A 186 -1.96 0.00 -23.30
CA SER A 186 -2.57 0.58 -24.51
C SER A 186 -2.60 2.12 -24.50
N VAL A 187 -2.56 2.72 -23.32
CA VAL A 187 -2.50 4.18 -23.12
C VAL A 187 -1.10 4.67 -22.72
N HIS A 188 -0.09 3.80 -22.82
CA HIS A 188 1.31 4.08 -22.51
C HIS A 188 1.52 4.58 -21.06
N LEU A 189 0.67 4.15 -20.12
CA LEU A 189 0.80 4.49 -18.71
C LEU A 189 1.81 3.54 -18.03
N PRO A 190 2.92 4.06 -17.49
CA PRO A 190 3.91 3.24 -16.81
C PRO A 190 3.27 2.75 -15.50
N THR A 191 3.35 1.45 -15.23
CA THR A 191 2.55 0.83 -14.17
C THR A 191 3.39 -0.06 -13.28
N VAL A 192 3.25 0.12 -11.97
CA VAL A 192 3.75 -0.79 -10.96
C VAL A 192 2.62 -1.77 -10.61
N PRO A 193 2.87 -3.09 -10.70
CA PRO A 193 1.83 -4.05 -10.38
C PRO A 193 1.54 -4.10 -8.87
N LEU A 194 0.26 -4.22 -8.51
CA LEU A 194 -0.23 -4.29 -7.14
C LEU A 194 0.22 -5.57 -6.42
N GLY A 195 0.45 -5.48 -5.11
CA GLY A 195 0.91 -6.61 -4.28
C GLY A 195 2.39 -6.98 -4.48
N ARG A 196 3.12 -6.21 -5.31
CA ARG A 196 4.56 -6.39 -5.58
C ARG A 196 5.45 -5.44 -4.79
N LEU A 197 4.90 -4.74 -3.80
CA LEU A 197 5.67 -3.91 -2.88
C LEU A 197 6.02 -4.73 -1.65
N LEU A 198 7.17 -4.42 -1.06
CA LEU A 198 7.58 -5.04 0.19
C LEU A 198 7.24 -4.08 1.34
N PRO A 199 6.73 -4.58 2.47
CA PRO A 199 6.50 -3.76 3.65
C PRO A 199 7.80 -3.49 4.42
N GLY A 200 7.74 -2.58 5.39
CA GLY A 200 8.82 -2.23 6.31
C GLY A 200 9.90 -1.32 5.72
N TYR A 201 10.90 -0.97 6.52
CA TYR A 201 11.92 0.02 6.16
C TYR A 201 12.68 -0.31 4.88
N ARG A 202 13.03 -1.58 4.66
CA ARG A 202 13.74 -2.03 3.45
C ARG A 202 12.83 -2.03 2.20
N GLY A 203 11.52 -2.06 2.39
CA GLY A 203 10.54 -2.03 1.32
C GLY A 203 10.41 -0.65 0.67
N ILE A 204 10.53 0.41 1.47
CA ILE A 204 10.42 1.80 1.03
C ILE A 204 11.43 2.17 -0.08
N PRO A 205 12.76 2.03 0.09
CA PRO A 205 13.71 2.37 -0.96
C PRO A 205 13.53 1.50 -2.22
N ARG A 206 13.13 0.24 -2.06
CA ARG A 206 12.83 -0.65 -3.20
C ARG A 206 11.60 -0.18 -3.97
N ALA A 207 10.56 0.27 -3.28
CA ALA A 207 9.37 0.84 -3.89
C ALA A 207 9.74 2.12 -4.65
N VAL A 208 10.46 3.06 -4.01
CA VAL A 208 10.91 4.29 -4.65
C VAL A 208 11.69 3.99 -5.92
N SER A 209 12.72 3.14 -5.87
CA SER A 209 13.49 2.77 -7.06
C SER A 209 12.63 2.10 -8.14
N LYS A 210 11.63 1.30 -7.75
CA LYS A 210 10.71 0.69 -8.72
C LYS A 210 9.88 1.72 -9.46
N PHE A 211 9.32 2.71 -8.76
CA PHE A 211 8.59 3.82 -9.37
C PHE A 211 9.51 4.71 -10.20
N GLU A 212 10.72 5.00 -9.72
CA GLU A 212 11.72 5.78 -10.48
C GLU A 212 12.10 5.10 -11.79
N ASN A 213 12.33 3.78 -11.78
CA ASN A 213 12.70 3.03 -12.98
C ASN A 213 11.56 2.97 -13.99
N ILE A 214 10.33 2.79 -13.51
CA ILE A 214 9.14 2.65 -14.37
C ILE A 214 8.71 4.01 -14.95
N ALA A 215 8.78 5.07 -14.15
CA ALA A 215 8.32 6.39 -14.57
C ALA A 215 9.45 7.27 -15.16
N GLY A 216 10.71 6.98 -14.88
CA GLY A 216 11.89 7.72 -15.37
C GLY A 216 12.01 7.75 -16.89
N SER A 217 11.61 6.68 -17.57
CA SER A 217 11.59 6.62 -19.05
C SER A 217 10.63 7.64 -19.68
N ILE A 218 9.60 8.08 -18.96
CA ILE A 218 8.60 9.04 -19.44
C ILE A 218 8.90 10.46 -18.93
N PHE A 219 9.37 10.59 -17.68
CA PHE A 219 9.67 11.89 -17.10
C PHE A 219 10.82 12.60 -17.82
N GLU A 220 11.89 11.91 -18.18
CA GLU A 220 13.01 12.53 -18.91
C GLU A 220 12.63 12.89 -20.36
N GLY A 221 11.74 12.12 -20.99
CA GLY A 221 11.26 12.37 -22.36
C GLY A 221 10.37 13.61 -22.48
N ARG A 222 9.54 13.90 -21.47
CA ARG A 222 8.64 15.06 -21.47
C ARG A 222 9.37 16.39 -21.32
N TYR A 223 10.47 16.44 -20.55
CA TYR A 223 11.25 17.67 -20.34
C TYR A 223 12.28 17.93 -21.44
N LYS A 224 12.77 16.91 -22.16
CA LYS A 224 13.63 17.09 -23.34
C LYS A 224 12.97 17.82 -24.51
N LYS A 225 11.63 17.94 -24.54
CA LYS A 225 10.93 18.71 -25.56
C LYS A 225 10.97 20.23 -25.31
N TYR A 226 11.45 20.65 -24.13
CA TYR A 226 11.52 22.05 -23.70
C TYR A 226 12.95 22.51 -23.36
N LEU A 227 13.96 21.69 -23.67
CA LEU A 227 15.39 22.02 -23.65
C LEU A 227 15.94 21.90 -25.06
#